data_AF-A0A7D5MM88-F1
#
_entry.id   AF-A0A7D5MM88-F1
#
_cell.length_a   1.000
_cell.length_b   1.000
_cell.length_c   1.000
_cell.angle_alpha   90.00
_cell.angle_beta   90.00
_cell.angle_gamma   90.00
#
_symmetry.space_group_name_H-M   'P 1'
#
loop_
_entity.id
_entity.type
_entity.pdbx_description
1 polymer ?
#
loop_
_entity_poly.entity_id
_entity_poly.type
_entity_poly.pdbx_seq_one_letter_code
_entity_poly.pdbx_strand_id
1 'polypeptide(L)'
;MQSIAEDKFQMVVLSFDSTDNAQTLSKLAGYSKVNPPPSNWIFAVLPAESREELAASLGLKWEKLGELYDHNSLLLLVSTEGKILQRVEGLPSNDQWNRLFREITHEFVPVYSTLGENIWTSCFRYDPASGTWRMNWGLLLILIPSVATVCILLILQTIIRVDATKRL
;
A
#
# COMPACT_ATOMS: atom_id res chain seq x y z
N MET A 1 3.39 20.85 13.96
CA MET A 1 3.15 19.83 12.90
C MET A 1 1.77 19.16 13.03
N GLN A 2 1.18 19.11 14.23
CA GLN A 2 -0.12 18.44 14.47
C GLN A 2 -1.34 19.18 13.88
N SER A 3 -1.34 20.52 13.83
CA SER A 3 -2.52 21.30 13.38
C SER A 3 -2.74 21.35 11.87
N ILE A 4 -1.73 21.07 11.04
CA ILE A 4 -1.87 21.13 9.57
C ILE A 4 -2.58 19.89 9.03
N ALA A 5 -2.61 18.81 9.80
CA ALA A 5 -3.13 17.51 9.37
C ALA A 5 -4.64 17.36 9.63
N GLU A 6 -5.18 18.00 10.67
CA GLU A 6 -6.59 17.85 11.08
C GLU A 6 -7.58 18.37 10.02
N ASP A 7 -7.23 19.43 9.28
CA ASP A 7 -8.06 19.97 8.20
C ASP A 7 -7.95 19.20 6.87
N LYS A 8 -7.03 18.23 6.79
CA LYS A 8 -6.70 17.51 5.54
C LYS A 8 -7.34 16.15 5.43
N PHE A 9 -7.73 15.54 6.54
CA PHE A 9 -8.38 14.24 6.55
C PHE A 9 -9.36 14.08 7.72
N GLN A 10 -10.32 13.18 7.55
CA GLN A 10 -11.17 12.71 8.63
C GLN A 10 -10.69 11.32 9.07
N MET A 11 -10.64 11.10 10.37
CA MET A 11 -10.40 9.77 10.93
C MET A 11 -11.74 9.15 11.31
N VAL A 12 -12.04 8.00 10.73
CA VAL A 12 -13.25 7.24 11.04
C VAL A 12 -12.85 5.94 11.72
N VAL A 13 -13.25 5.78 12.98
CA VAL A 13 -13.06 4.56 13.77
C VAL A 13 -14.37 3.79 13.74
N LEU A 14 -14.36 2.62 13.11
CA LEU A 14 -15.51 1.74 12.96
C LEU A 14 -15.32 0.48 13.80
N SER A 15 -16.24 0.22 14.72
CA SER A 15 -16.32 -1.08 15.39
C SER A 15 -17.25 -2.03 14.65
N PHE A 16 -16.86 -3.30 14.58
CA PHE A 16 -17.71 -4.39 14.12
C PHE A 16 -18.53 -5.01 15.26
N ASP A 17 -18.21 -4.74 16.53
CA ASP A 17 -18.99 -5.23 17.66
C ASP A 17 -20.28 -4.42 17.80
N SER A 18 -21.43 -5.07 17.66
CA SER A 18 -22.75 -4.44 17.85
C SER A 18 -23.03 -3.95 19.27
N THR A 19 -22.27 -4.43 20.25
CA THR A 19 -22.44 -4.02 21.66
C THR A 19 -21.70 -2.71 21.98
N ASP A 20 -20.80 -2.27 21.08
CA ASP A 20 -20.12 -1.00 21.19
C ASP A 20 -21.05 0.19 20.90
N ASN A 21 -20.56 1.38 21.25
CA ASN A 21 -21.11 2.65 20.81
C ASN A 21 -19.99 3.70 20.70
N ALA A 22 -20.29 4.83 20.07
CA ALA A 22 -19.33 5.90 19.83
C ALA A 22 -18.63 6.39 21.13
N GLN A 23 -19.35 6.43 22.25
CA GLN A 23 -18.81 6.86 23.53
C GLN A 23 -17.84 5.84 24.13
N THR A 24 -18.13 4.53 24.04
CA THR A 24 -17.20 3.48 24.49
C THR A 24 -15.93 3.48 23.64
N LEU A 25 -16.05 3.60 22.33
CA LEU A 25 -14.90 3.64 21.40
C LEU A 25 -14.02 4.87 21.63
N SER A 26 -14.64 6.04 21.82
CA SER A 26 -13.90 7.27 22.13
C SER A 26 -13.13 7.14 23.45
N LYS A 27 -13.73 6.52 24.47
CA LYS A 27 -13.04 6.24 25.74
C LYS A 27 -11.92 5.21 25.58
N LEU A 28 -12.11 4.18 24.77
CA LEU A 28 -11.08 3.18 24.46
C LEU A 28 -9.86 3.84 23.81
N ALA A 29 -10.08 4.85 22.97
CA ALA A 29 -9.02 5.68 22.38
C ALA A 29 -8.37 6.67 23.37
N GLY A 30 -8.75 6.66 24.65
CA GLY A 30 -8.19 7.52 25.70
C GLY A 30 -8.84 8.90 25.84
N TYR A 31 -9.95 9.15 25.14
CA TYR A 31 -10.66 10.42 25.24
C TYR A 31 -11.69 10.43 26.39
N SER A 32 -12.00 11.62 26.88
CA SER A 32 -12.93 11.83 27.98
C SER A 32 -13.64 13.18 27.85
N LYS A 33 -14.53 13.49 28.80
CA LYS A 33 -15.21 14.80 28.82
C LYS A 33 -14.24 15.98 28.97
N VAL A 34 -13.10 15.78 29.63
CA VAL A 34 -12.08 16.83 29.85
C VAL A 34 -10.97 16.82 28.80
N ASN A 35 -10.88 15.74 28.01
CA ASN A 35 -9.97 15.61 26.88
C ASN A 35 -10.74 15.00 25.70
N PRO A 36 -11.59 15.79 25.01
CA PRO A 36 -12.41 15.28 23.93
C PRO A 36 -11.54 14.88 22.72
N PRO A 37 -12.04 14.00 21.85
CA PRO A 37 -11.36 13.70 20.59
C PRO A 37 -11.21 14.94 19.70
N PRO A 38 -10.21 14.98 18.82
CA PRO A 38 -10.12 16.00 17.79
C PRO A 38 -11.40 16.06 16.95
N SER A 39 -11.74 17.25 16.43
CA SER A 39 -13.00 17.47 15.70
C SER A 39 -13.10 16.70 14.39
N ASN A 40 -11.97 16.26 13.83
CA ASN A 40 -11.92 15.45 12.60
C ASN A 40 -12.01 13.94 12.87
N TRP A 41 -12.25 13.50 14.11
CA TRP A 41 -12.45 12.09 14.46
C TRP A 41 -13.94 11.75 14.61
N ILE A 42 -14.34 10.65 13.98
CA ILE A 42 -15.68 10.10 14.04
C ILE A 42 -15.59 8.67 14.56
N PHE A 43 -16.38 8.36 15.58
CA PHE A 43 -16.50 7.00 16.12
C PHE A 43 -17.88 6.46 15.77
N ALA A 44 -17.94 5.28 15.18
CA ALA A 44 -19.18 4.65 14.77
C ALA A 44 -19.11 3.12 14.86
N VAL A 45 -20.27 2.49 14.78
CA VAL A 45 -20.43 1.03 14.81
C VAL A 45 -21.06 0.60 13.48
N LEU A 46 -20.57 -0.50 12.92
CA LEU A 46 -21.06 -1.04 11.67
C LEU A 46 -22.51 -1.52 11.82
N PRO A 47 -23.43 -1.06 10.94
CA PRO A 47 -24.81 -1.51 10.91
C PRO A 47 -24.88 -3.03 10.75
N ALA A 48 -25.76 -3.68 11.52
CA ALA A 48 -25.88 -5.14 11.49
C ALA A 48 -26.21 -5.70 10.09
N GLU A 49 -26.98 -4.95 9.30
CA GLU A 49 -27.39 -5.31 7.95
C GLU A 49 -26.24 -5.34 6.94
N SER A 50 -25.22 -4.50 7.10
CA SER A 50 -24.12 -4.34 6.13
C SER A 50 -22.77 -4.80 6.66
N ARG A 51 -22.69 -5.18 7.93
CA ARG A 51 -21.43 -5.47 8.65
C ARG A 51 -20.64 -6.60 8.02
N GLU A 52 -21.27 -7.75 7.81
CA GLU A 52 -20.61 -8.95 7.30
C GLU A 52 -20.12 -8.74 5.86
N GLU A 53 -20.96 -8.17 5.01
CA GLU A 53 -20.63 -7.88 3.61
C GLU A 53 -19.47 -6.88 3.51
N LEU A 54 -19.55 -5.77 4.26
CA LEU A 54 -18.52 -4.75 4.24
C LEU A 54 -17.20 -5.31 4.77
N ALA A 55 -17.22 -6.03 5.89
CA ALA A 55 -16.00 -6.61 6.44
C ALA A 55 -15.35 -7.63 5.51
N ALA A 56 -16.15 -8.50 4.90
CA ALA A 56 -15.66 -9.44 3.89
C ALA A 56 -15.01 -8.70 2.70
N SER A 57 -15.67 -7.65 2.19
CA SER A 57 -15.15 -6.85 1.07
C SER A 57 -13.83 -6.13 1.39
N LEU A 58 -13.64 -5.72 2.65
CA LEU A 58 -12.43 -5.04 3.12
C LEU A 58 -11.34 -6.03 3.59
N GLY A 59 -11.66 -7.33 3.66
CA GLY A 59 -10.80 -8.37 4.19
C GLY A 59 -10.54 -8.23 5.70
N LEU A 60 -11.51 -7.66 6.43
CA LEU A 60 -11.56 -7.66 7.88
C LEU A 60 -12.06 -9.04 8.32
N LYS A 61 -11.27 -9.72 9.15
CA LYS A 61 -11.54 -11.04 9.69
C LYS A 61 -11.69 -10.91 11.19
N TRP A 62 -12.74 -11.52 11.73
CA TRP A 62 -12.92 -11.64 13.17
C TRP A 62 -13.51 -13.00 13.52
N GLU A 63 -13.28 -13.43 14.75
CA GLU A 63 -13.92 -14.57 15.38
C GLU A 63 -14.23 -14.20 16.83
N LYS A 64 -15.43 -14.55 17.30
CA LYS A 64 -15.79 -14.33 18.70
C LYS A 64 -15.16 -15.42 19.57
N LEU A 65 -14.34 -15.02 20.53
CA LEU A 65 -13.67 -15.89 21.50
C LEU A 65 -14.14 -15.55 22.92
N GLY A 66 -15.25 -16.16 23.33
CA GLY A 66 -15.92 -15.82 24.61
C GLY A 66 -16.52 -14.41 24.55
N GLU A 67 -16.10 -13.54 25.46
CA GLU A 67 -16.50 -12.11 25.50
C GLU A 67 -15.55 -11.20 24.70
N LEU A 68 -14.56 -11.78 24.01
CA LEU A 68 -13.58 -11.05 23.20
C LEU A 68 -13.70 -11.43 21.73
N TYR A 69 -12.97 -10.71 20.89
CA TYR A 69 -12.82 -11.00 19.47
C TYR A 69 -11.35 -11.19 19.14
N ASP A 70 -11.03 -12.29 18.45
CA ASP A 70 -9.79 -12.40 17.70
C ASP A 70 -10.02 -11.77 16.33
N HIS A 71 -9.25 -10.73 15.99
CA HIS A 71 -9.44 -10.01 14.74
C HIS A 71 -8.12 -9.48 14.19
N ASN A 72 -8.04 -9.34 12.86
CA ASN A 72 -6.94 -8.57 12.28
C ASN A 72 -7.17 -7.07 12.48
N SER A 73 -6.08 -6.30 12.50
CA SER A 73 -6.15 -4.84 12.50
C SER A 73 -6.11 -4.34 11.07
N LEU A 74 -7.01 -3.42 10.71
CA LEU A 74 -7.11 -2.89 9.36
C LEU A 74 -7.20 -1.37 9.40
N LEU A 75 -6.28 -0.72 8.69
CA LEU A 75 -6.31 0.72 8.42
C LEU A 75 -6.47 0.95 6.92
N LEU A 76 -7.42 1.80 6.56
CA LEU A 76 -7.71 2.16 5.17
C LEU A 76 -7.54 3.66 4.98
N LEU A 77 -6.86 4.03 3.90
CA LEU A 77 -6.88 5.39 3.38
C LEU A 77 -7.90 5.46 2.26
N VAL A 78 -8.92 6.30 2.42
CA VAL A 78 -10.02 6.45 1.47
C VAL A 78 -10.01 7.88 0.93
N SER A 79 -10.06 8.01 -0.40
CA SER A 79 -10.15 9.31 -1.09
C SER A 79 -11.53 9.95 -0.92
N THR A 80 -11.63 11.24 -1.24
CA THR A 80 -12.90 11.98 -1.27
C THR A 80 -13.93 11.41 -2.26
N GLU A 81 -13.48 10.62 -3.23
CA GLU A 81 -14.36 9.91 -4.20
C GLU A 81 -14.79 8.52 -3.70
N GLY A 82 -14.42 8.13 -2.47
CA GLY A 82 -14.74 6.82 -1.90
C GLY A 82 -13.84 5.68 -2.37
N LYS A 83 -12.77 5.97 -3.14
CA LYS A 83 -11.79 4.95 -3.57
C LYS A 83 -10.79 4.66 -2.46
N ILE A 84 -10.50 3.39 -2.22
CA ILE A 84 -9.43 2.94 -1.31
C ILE A 84 -8.09 3.21 -2.01
N LEU A 85 -7.28 4.09 -1.42
CA LEU A 85 -5.93 4.43 -1.89
C LEU A 85 -4.87 3.50 -1.30
N GLN A 86 -4.99 3.22 0.01
CA GLN A 86 -4.05 2.35 0.72
C GLN A 86 -4.77 1.46 1.73
N ARG A 87 -4.25 0.24 1.89
CA ARG A 87 -4.66 -0.74 2.89
C ARG A 87 -3.45 -1.17 3.70
N VAL A 88 -3.54 -1.07 5.02
CA VAL A 88 -2.51 -1.51 5.95
C VAL A 88 -3.12 -2.52 6.90
N GLU A 89 -2.57 -3.72 6.92
CA GLU A 89 -2.92 -4.77 7.87
C GLU A 89 -1.92 -4.75 9.04
N GLY A 90 -2.43 -4.85 10.26
CA GLY A 90 -1.63 -4.68 11.47
C GLY A 90 -1.42 -3.22 11.87
N LEU A 91 -0.51 -3.01 12.83
CA LEU A 91 -0.10 -1.68 13.26
C LEU A 91 0.90 -1.09 12.25
N PRO A 92 0.64 0.10 11.68
CA PRO A 92 1.58 0.69 10.74
C PRO A 92 2.88 1.07 11.45
N SER A 93 4.02 0.79 10.81
CA SER A 93 5.32 1.31 11.24
C SER A 93 5.39 2.83 11.07
N ASN A 94 6.34 3.50 11.74
CA ASN A 94 6.54 4.95 11.60
C ASN A 94 6.74 5.37 10.14
N ASP A 95 7.45 4.57 9.35
CA ASP A 95 7.65 4.84 7.92
C ASP A 95 6.35 4.69 7.12
N GLN A 96 5.50 3.72 7.48
CA GLN A 96 4.18 3.57 6.86
C GLN A 96 3.28 4.75 7.20
N TRP A 97 3.29 5.22 8.45
CA TRP A 97 2.59 6.45 8.84
C TRP A 97 3.06 7.67 8.06
N ASN A 98 4.38 7.90 7.98
CA ASN A 98 4.93 9.02 7.22
C ASN A 98 4.52 8.97 5.75
N ARG A 99 4.48 7.78 5.14
CA ARG A 99 3.97 7.58 3.77
C ARG A 99 2.49 7.92 3.66
N LEU A 100 1.65 7.38 4.54
CA LEU A 100 0.21 7.67 4.58
C LEU A 100 -0.06 9.18 4.67
N PHE A 101 0.66 9.89 5.56
CA PHE A 101 0.50 11.33 5.71
C PHE A 101 0.89 12.12 4.46
N ARG A 102 1.99 11.74 3.79
CA ARG A 102 2.43 12.38 2.56
C ARG A 102 1.42 12.16 1.43
N GLU A 103 0.86 10.96 1.32
CA GLU A 103 -0.18 10.64 0.33
C GLU A 103 -1.47 11.44 0.58
N ILE A 104 -1.88 11.59 1.84
CA ILE A 104 -3.01 12.47 2.25
C ILE A 104 -2.77 13.92 1.85
N THR A 105 -1.53 14.42 1.93
CA THR A 105 -1.19 15.80 1.55
C THR A 105 -0.91 15.99 0.05
N HIS A 106 -1.31 15.03 -0.80
CA HIS A 106 -1.07 15.01 -2.25
C HIS A 106 0.41 15.06 -2.65
N GLU A 107 1.33 14.73 -1.74
CA GLU A 107 2.68 14.40 -2.17
C GLU A 107 2.63 13.02 -2.79
N PHE A 108 3.08 12.90 -4.04
CA PHE A 108 3.23 11.60 -4.67
C PHE A 108 4.19 10.75 -3.83
N VAL A 109 3.62 9.76 -3.13
CA VAL A 109 4.38 8.70 -2.51
C VAL A 109 4.36 7.55 -3.52
N PRO A 110 5.52 7.15 -4.05
CA PRO A 110 5.57 5.99 -4.92
C PRO A 110 5.07 4.76 -4.13
N VAL A 111 3.85 4.31 -4.41
CA VAL A 111 3.30 3.08 -3.86
C VAL A 111 4.06 1.94 -4.51
N TYR A 112 5.16 1.52 -3.89
CA TYR A 112 5.70 0.20 -4.15
C TYR A 112 5.11 -0.72 -3.12
N SER A 113 4.35 -1.68 -3.63
CA SER A 113 4.20 -2.94 -2.95
C SER A 113 5.58 -3.34 -2.43
N THR A 114 5.72 -3.50 -1.13
CA THR A 114 6.67 -4.44 -0.55
C THR A 114 6.22 -5.87 -0.87
N LEU A 115 5.79 -6.12 -2.12
CA LEU A 115 5.89 -7.39 -2.78
C LEU A 115 7.30 -7.85 -2.44
N GLY A 116 7.39 -8.88 -1.59
CA GLY A 116 8.46 -9.07 -0.61
C GLY A 116 9.86 -8.74 -1.12
N GLU A 117 10.75 -8.39 -0.20
CA GLU A 117 12.11 -7.88 -0.42
C GLU A 117 13.00 -8.66 -1.43
N ASN A 118 12.52 -9.75 -2.04
CA ASN A 118 13.19 -10.58 -3.02
C ASN A 118 12.38 -10.92 -4.30
N ILE A 119 11.59 -10.01 -4.85
CA ILE A 119 11.13 -10.21 -6.25
C ILE A 119 12.27 -9.89 -7.22
N TRP A 120 13.11 -10.89 -7.47
CA TRP A 120 14.22 -10.85 -8.42
C TRP A 120 13.76 -10.55 -9.86
N THR A 121 12.50 -10.82 -10.19
CA THR A 121 11.89 -10.51 -11.50
C THR A 121 11.45 -9.06 -11.67
N SER A 122 11.52 -8.22 -10.62
CA SER A 122 11.22 -6.79 -10.78
C SER A 122 12.31 -6.10 -11.62
N CYS A 123 11.91 -5.18 -12.51
CA CYS A 123 12.85 -4.42 -13.33
C CYS A 123 13.58 -3.34 -12.52
N PHE A 124 12.86 -2.73 -11.60
CA PHE A 124 13.35 -1.68 -10.72
C PHE A 124 12.94 -1.98 -9.28
N ARG A 125 13.81 -1.59 -8.35
CA ARG A 125 13.59 -1.65 -6.91
C ARG A 125 13.77 -0.25 -6.33
N TYR A 126 12.82 0.19 -5.52
CA TYR A 126 12.96 1.44 -4.77
C TYR A 126 13.83 1.23 -3.53
N ASP A 127 14.84 2.08 -3.33
CA ASP A 127 15.67 2.12 -2.13
C ASP A 127 15.12 3.20 -1.19
N PRO A 128 14.42 2.83 -0.11
CA PRO A 128 13.80 3.80 0.80
C PRO A 128 14.83 4.61 1.59
N ALA A 129 16.05 4.11 1.80
CA ALA A 129 17.08 4.81 2.56
C ALA A 129 17.68 5.99 1.76
N SER A 130 17.83 5.82 0.45
CA SER A 130 18.34 6.87 -0.44
C SER A 130 17.25 7.65 -1.19
N GLY A 131 16.01 7.14 -1.21
CA GLY A 131 14.90 7.72 -1.96
C GLY A 131 15.02 7.55 -3.48
N THR A 132 15.90 6.65 -3.94
CA THR A 132 16.23 6.48 -5.35
C THR A 132 15.78 5.12 -5.89
N TRP A 133 15.72 5.02 -7.22
CA TRP A 133 15.45 3.78 -7.92
C TRP A 133 16.73 3.08 -8.33
N ARG A 134 16.79 1.78 -8.03
CA ARG A 134 17.88 0.91 -8.46
C ARG A 134 17.39 -0.09 -9.49
N MET A 135 18.18 -0.30 -10.52
CA MET A 135 17.98 -1.38 -11.48
C MET A 135 18.08 -2.74 -10.76
N ASN A 136 17.20 -3.67 -11.13
CA ASN A 136 17.18 -5.02 -10.58
C ASN A 136 17.25 -6.07 -11.71
N TRP A 137 17.44 -7.34 -11.34
CA TRP A 137 17.67 -8.45 -12.26
C TRP A 137 16.59 -8.63 -13.32
N GLY A 138 15.34 -8.28 -13.03
CA GLY A 138 14.25 -8.34 -14.00
C GLY A 138 14.52 -7.51 -15.25
N LEU A 139 15.23 -6.38 -15.14
CA LEU A 139 15.55 -5.55 -16.30
C LEU A 139 16.57 -6.24 -17.20
N LEU A 140 17.54 -6.96 -16.62
CA LEU A 140 18.51 -7.75 -17.38
C LEU A 140 17.86 -8.93 -18.09
N LEU A 141 16.88 -9.58 -17.48
CA LEU A 141 16.12 -10.67 -18.13
C LEU A 141 15.40 -10.21 -19.41
N ILE A 142 14.98 -8.94 -19.47
CA ILE A 142 14.34 -8.37 -20.66
C ILE A 142 15.37 -7.88 -21.68
N LEU A 143 16.45 -7.24 -21.22
CA LEU A 143 17.45 -6.65 -22.11
C LEU A 143 18.37 -7.69 -22.77
N ILE A 144 18.78 -8.73 -22.06
CA ILE A 144 19.75 -9.71 -22.56
C ILE A 144 19.26 -10.40 -23.84
N PRO A 145 18.02 -10.91 -23.93
CA PRO A 145 17.52 -11.53 -25.16
C PRO A 145 17.53 -10.56 -26.34
N SER A 146 17.06 -9.32 -26.14
CA SER A 146 17.02 -8.31 -27.21
C SER A 146 18.42 -7.94 -27.72
N VAL A 147 19.38 -7.73 -26.80
CA VAL A 147 20.77 -7.44 -27.15
C VAL A 147 21.41 -8.63 -27.86
N ALA A 148 21.17 -9.85 -27.37
CA ALA A 148 21.69 -11.08 -27.99
C ALA A 148 21.16 -11.25 -29.42
N THR A 149 19.87 -11.00 -29.67
CA THR A 149 19.30 -11.05 -31.02
C THR A 149 19.99 -10.07 -31.97
N VAL A 150 20.20 -8.82 -31.55
CA VAL A 150 20.90 -7.83 -32.37
C VAL A 150 22.34 -8.28 -32.66
N CYS A 151 23.07 -8.76 -31.66
CA CYS A 151 24.44 -9.26 -31.84
C CYS A 151 24.48 -10.44 -32.83
N ILE A 152 23.55 -11.40 -32.72
CA ILE A 152 23.46 -12.54 -33.64
C ILE A 152 23.22 -12.08 -35.07
N LEU A 153 22.29 -11.13 -35.28
CA LEU A 153 22.01 -10.59 -36.61
C LEU A 153 23.23 -9.88 -37.22
N LEU A 154 23.98 -9.11 -36.44
CA LEU A 154 25.20 -8.46 -36.90
C LEU A 154 26.31 -9.46 -37.25
N ILE A 155 26.46 -10.53 -36.46
CA ILE A 155 27.41 -11.61 -36.74
C ILE A 155 27.02 -12.33 -38.04
N LEU A 156 25.75 -12.68 -38.21
CA LEU A 156 25.28 -13.32 -39.44
C LEU A 156 25.48 -12.42 -40.67
N GLN A 157 25.16 -11.13 -40.55
CA GLN A 157 25.36 -10.17 -41.62
C GLN A 157 26.83 -10.04 -42.03
N THR A 158 27.75 -10.01 -41.06
CA THR A 158 29.20 -9.95 -41.35
C THR A 158 29.70 -11.23 -42.00
N ILE A 159 29.27 -12.42 -41.54
CA ILE A 159 29.61 -13.70 -42.16
C ILE A 159 29.14 -13.75 -43.62
N ILE A 160 27.88 -13.40 -43.88
CA ILE A 160 27.31 -13.39 -45.25
C ILE A 160 28.07 -12.42 -46.16
N ARG A 161 28.40 -11.22 -45.65
CA ARG A 161 29.12 -10.21 -46.42
C ARG A 161 30.53 -10.65 -46.79
N VAL A 162 31.24 -11.31 -45.87
CA VAL A 162 32.57 -11.87 -46.10
C VAL A 162 32.54 -13.00 -47.13
N ASP A 163 31.54 -13.90 -47.06
CA ASP A 163 31.42 -15.00 -48.03
C ASP A 163 31.10 -14.47 -49.44
N ALA A 164 30.26 -13.44 -49.55
CA ALA A 164 29.97 -12.78 -50.82
C ALA A 164 31.23 -12.12 -51.45
N THR A 165 32.08 -11.48 -50.64
CA THR A 165 33.35 -10.91 -51.14
C THR A 165 34.40 -11.95 -51.53
N LYS A 166 34.34 -13.18 -51.01
CA LYS A 166 35.28 -14.26 -51.39
C LYS A 166 34.89 -14.98 -52.69
N ARG A 167 33.65 -14.83 -53.14
CA ARG A 167 33.13 -15.46 -54.37
C ARG A 167 33.24 -14.57 -55.62
N LEU A 168 33.74 -13.34 -55.48
CA LEU A 168 34.08 -12.41 -56.57
C LEU A 168 35.59 -12.48 -56.84
#